data_AF-A0A355R253-F1
#
_entry.id   AF-A0A355R253-F1
#
_cell.length_a   1.000
_cell.length_b   1.000
_cell.length_c   1.000
_cell.angle_alpha   90.00
_cell.angle_beta   90.00
_cell.angle_gamma   90.00
#
_symmetry.space_group_name_H-M   'P 1'
#
loop_
_entity.id
_entity.type
_entity.pdbx_description
1 polymer ?
#
loop_
_entity_poly.entity_id
_entity_poly.type
_entity_poly.pdbx_seq_one_letter_code
_entity_poly.pdbx_strand_id
1 'polypeptide(L)'
;MLQEAVDALLDNGRRGRAITGSNKRPLKSLADMIKGKQGRFRQNLLGKRVDYSGRSVITVGPTLRLHQCGLPKKMALELFKPFIFGKLEMRGLATTIKA
;
A
#
# COMPACT_ATOMS: atom_id res chain seq x y z
N MET A 1 32.96 -21.94 -5.89
CA MET A 1 32.74 -21.02 -4.74
C MET A 1 32.38 -19.60 -5.17
N LEU A 2 33.27 -18.79 -5.76
CA LEU A 2 32.91 -17.39 -6.12
C LEU A 2 31.82 -17.31 -7.21
N GLN A 3 31.97 -18.10 -8.29
CA GLN A 3 30.97 -18.14 -9.37
C GLN A 3 29.57 -18.54 -8.85
N GLU A 4 29.50 -19.56 -7.98
CA GLU A 4 28.24 -20.04 -7.40
C GLU A 4 27.60 -19.00 -6.49
N ALA A 5 28.41 -18.22 -5.75
CA ALA A 5 27.91 -17.12 -4.93
C ALA A 5 27.31 -16.00 -5.80
N VAL A 6 27.95 -15.66 -6.93
CA VAL A 6 27.43 -14.67 -7.89
C VAL A 6 26.16 -15.18 -8.58
N ASP A 7 26.14 -16.44 -9.01
CA ASP A 7 24.98 -17.06 -9.64
C ASP A 7 23.78 -17.08 -8.68
N ALA A 8 24.01 -17.41 -7.40
CA ALA A 8 22.96 -17.39 -6.39
C ALA A 8 22.47 -15.98 -6.03
N LEU A 9 23.35 -14.97 -6.07
CA LEU A 9 22.97 -13.58 -5.86
C LEU A 9 22.04 -13.07 -6.97
N LEU A 10 22.36 -13.39 -8.23
CA LEU A 10 21.60 -12.93 -9.39
C LEU A 10 20.28 -13.71 -9.56
N ASP A 11 20.34 -15.05 -9.54
CA ASP A 11 19.18 -15.94 -9.74
C ASP A 11 19.36 -17.28 -9.00
N ASN A 12 19.16 -17.25 -7.68
CA ASN A 12 19.22 -18.41 -6.79
C ASN A 12 18.33 -19.57 -7.26
N GLY A 13 18.93 -20.75 -7.43
CA GLY A 13 18.21 -21.95 -7.86
C GLY A 13 18.06 -22.10 -9.38
N ARG A 14 18.60 -21.18 -10.19
CA ARG A 14 18.67 -21.36 -11.65
C ARG A 14 19.60 -22.50 -12.05
N ARG A 15 20.71 -22.67 -11.33
CA ARG A 15 21.66 -23.78 -11.49
C ARG A 15 21.82 -24.50 -10.15
N GLY A 16 21.44 -25.76 -10.10
CA GLY A 16 21.57 -26.61 -8.91
C GLY A 16 20.57 -26.28 -7.78
N ARG A 17 20.90 -26.72 -6.56
CA ARG A 17 20.05 -26.56 -5.38
C ARG A 17 20.11 -25.11 -4.88
N ALA A 18 18.95 -24.49 -4.68
CA ALA A 18 18.87 -23.13 -4.14
C ALA A 18 19.53 -23.05 -2.75
N ILE A 19 20.32 -21.99 -2.53
CA ILE A 19 20.94 -21.70 -1.24
C ILE A 19 19.84 -21.31 -0.26
N THR A 20 19.80 -21.99 0.88
CA THR A 20 18.82 -21.78 1.94
C THR A 20 19.44 -21.08 3.15
N GLY A 21 18.69 -20.17 3.76
CA GLY A 21 19.09 -19.56 5.03
C GLY A 21 18.90 -20.49 6.24
N SER A 22 19.11 -19.96 7.44
CA SER A 22 18.95 -20.67 8.73
C SER A 22 17.59 -21.37 8.87
N ASN A 23 16.53 -20.77 8.33
CA ASN A 23 15.16 -21.30 8.38
C ASN A 23 14.86 -22.34 7.27
N LYS A 24 15.87 -22.88 6.59
CA LYS A 24 15.76 -23.80 5.43
C LYS A 24 14.92 -23.27 4.25
N ARG A 25 14.57 -21.98 4.26
CA ARG A 25 13.90 -21.30 3.14
C ARG A 25 14.94 -20.82 2.13
N PRO A 26 14.69 -20.93 0.82
CA PRO A 26 15.58 -20.40 -0.18
C PRO A 26 15.68 -18.88 -0.06
N LEU A 27 16.89 -18.36 -0.17
CA LEU A 27 17.12 -16.92 -0.18
C LEU A 27 16.56 -16.32 -1.48
N LYS A 28 15.95 -15.12 -1.41
CA LYS A 28 15.47 -14.41 -2.60
C LYS A 28 16.64 -13.77 -3.33
N SER A 29 16.74 -14.03 -4.62
CA SER A 29 17.72 -13.40 -5.51
C SER A 29 17.25 -12.05 -6.04
N LEU A 30 18.13 -11.32 -6.74
CA LEU A 30 17.76 -10.07 -7.42
C LEU A 30 16.67 -10.30 -8.48
N ALA A 31 16.75 -11.40 -9.23
CA ALA A 31 15.70 -11.76 -10.19
C ALA A 31 14.35 -12.01 -9.49
N ASP A 32 14.35 -12.71 -8.35
CA ASP A 32 13.13 -12.97 -7.54
C ASP A 32 12.50 -11.70 -6.96
N MET A 33 13.28 -10.67 -6.70
CA MET A 33 12.75 -9.38 -6.25
C MET A 33 11.92 -8.70 -7.35
N ILE A 34 12.22 -8.97 -8.62
CA ILE A 34 11.57 -8.32 -9.75
C ILE A 34 10.39 -9.15 -10.26
N LYS A 35 10.55 -10.48 -10.34
CA LYS A 35 9.58 -11.40 -10.95
C LYS A 35 8.51 -11.89 -9.95
N GLY A 36 7.39 -12.37 -10.49
CA GLY A 36 6.32 -13.01 -9.69
C GLY A 36 5.33 -12.04 -9.05
N LYS A 37 4.34 -12.59 -8.34
CA LYS A 37 3.23 -11.82 -7.72
C LYS A 37 3.70 -10.86 -6.61
N GLN A 38 4.71 -11.27 -5.85
CA GLN A 38 5.34 -10.47 -4.79
C GLN A 38 6.59 -9.72 -5.30
N GLY A 39 6.79 -9.68 -6.63
CA GLY A 39 7.88 -8.95 -7.25
C GLY A 39 7.53 -7.46 -7.38
N ARG A 40 8.57 -6.63 -7.52
CA ARG A 40 8.44 -5.16 -7.56
C ARG A 40 7.47 -4.67 -8.63
N PHE A 41 7.47 -5.24 -9.83
CA PHE A 41 6.56 -4.80 -10.90
C PHE A 41 5.10 -4.95 -10.48
N ARG A 42 4.69 -6.12 -10.01
CA ARG A 42 3.28 -6.40 -9.72
C ARG A 42 2.82 -5.82 -8.39
N GLN A 43 3.68 -5.85 -7.37
CA GLN A 43 3.29 -5.45 -6.02
C GLN A 43 3.48 -3.96 -5.75
N ASN A 44 4.47 -3.31 -6.38
CA ASN A 44 4.86 -1.95 -6.03
C ASN A 44 4.69 -0.95 -7.18
N LEU A 45 4.77 -1.40 -8.44
CA LEU A 45 4.61 -0.50 -9.58
C LEU A 45 3.15 -0.45 -10.05
N LEU A 46 2.48 -1.60 -10.20
CA LEU A 46 1.08 -1.65 -10.66
C LEU A 46 0.05 -1.35 -9.55
N GLY A 47 0.38 -1.65 -8.30
CA GLY A 47 -0.46 -1.36 -7.14
C GLY A 47 0.34 -0.63 -6.08
N LYS A 48 -0.23 0.41 -5.49
CA LYS A 48 0.38 1.16 -4.39
C LYS A 48 -0.64 1.39 -3.30
N ARG A 49 -0.15 1.48 -2.06
CA ARG A 49 -0.94 2.04 -0.96
C ARG A 49 -1.05 3.54 -1.21
N VAL A 50 -2.23 4.08 -0.95
CA VAL A 50 -2.56 5.47 -1.23
C VAL A 50 -3.11 6.14 0.03
N ASP A 51 -2.72 7.40 0.23
CA ASP A 51 -3.29 8.26 1.26
C ASP A 51 -4.72 8.68 0.90
N TYR A 52 -5.42 9.35 1.82
CA TYR A 52 -6.82 9.75 1.66
C TYR A 52 -7.74 8.57 1.27
N SER A 53 -7.50 7.42 1.89
CA SER A 53 -8.27 6.19 1.67
C SER A 53 -8.83 5.63 2.96
N GLY A 54 -9.92 4.87 2.88
CA GLY A 54 -10.60 4.27 4.03
C GLY A 54 -11.36 3.01 3.65
N ARG A 55 -11.65 2.16 4.63
CA ARG A 55 -12.46 0.95 4.46
C ARG A 55 -13.45 0.80 5.62
N SER A 56 -14.68 0.40 5.33
CA SER A 56 -15.72 0.12 6.32
C SER A 56 -16.62 -1.01 5.82
N VAL A 57 -17.43 -1.57 6.72
CA VAL A 57 -18.50 -2.49 6.38
C VAL A 57 -19.62 -1.73 5.65
N ILE A 58 -20.19 -2.36 4.62
CA ILE A 58 -21.32 -1.84 3.85
C ILE A 58 -22.65 -2.32 4.47
N THR A 59 -23.65 -1.44 4.48
CA THR A 59 -25.02 -1.75 4.92
C THR A 59 -26.03 -1.20 3.91
N VAL A 60 -27.27 -1.70 3.95
CA VAL A 60 -28.32 -1.23 3.04
C VAL A 60 -28.81 0.16 3.45
N GLY A 61 -28.90 1.08 2.49
CA GLY A 61 -29.38 2.45 2.67
C GLY A 61 -30.61 2.72 1.80
N PRO A 62 -31.83 2.28 2.20
CA PRO A 62 -33.00 2.26 1.32
C PRO A 62 -33.52 3.63 0.90
N THR A 63 -33.13 4.70 1.60
CA THR A 63 -33.54 6.08 1.32
C THR A 63 -32.59 6.83 0.39
N LEU A 64 -31.46 6.23 0.02
CA LEU A 64 -30.44 6.87 -0.82
C LEU A 64 -30.82 6.79 -2.30
N ARG A 65 -30.52 7.85 -3.06
CA ARG A 65 -30.62 7.85 -4.52
C ARG A 65 -29.45 7.08 -5.15
N LEU A 66 -29.57 6.69 -6.41
CA LEU A 66 -28.56 5.91 -7.15
C LEU A 66 -27.14 6.52 -7.13
N HIS A 67 -27.03 7.84 -7.08
CA HIS A 67 -25.75 8.57 -7.09
C HIS A 67 -25.23 8.95 -5.68
N GLN A 68 -25.86 8.44 -4.61
CA GLN A 68 -25.53 8.78 -3.24
C GLN A 68 -24.96 7.57 -2.49
N CYS A 69 -24.08 7.83 -1.53
CA CYS A 69 -23.62 6.83 -0.57
C CYS A 69 -23.57 7.42 0.85
N GLY A 70 -23.78 6.57 1.85
CA GLY A 70 -23.61 6.96 3.25
C GLY A 70 -22.14 6.86 3.66
N LEU A 71 -21.58 7.97 4.18
CA LEU A 71 -20.22 7.98 4.72
C LEU A 71 -20.25 8.28 6.23
N PRO A 72 -19.64 7.44 7.08
CA PRO A 72 -19.57 7.71 8.52
C PRO A 72 -18.85 9.03 8.81
N LYS A 73 -19.41 9.85 9.71
CA LYS A 73 -18.87 11.19 10.04
C LYS A 73 -17.39 11.17 10.42
N LYS A 74 -16.96 10.19 11.22
CA LYS A 74 -15.54 10.03 11.63
C LYS A 74 -14.62 9.78 10.44
N MET A 75 -15.06 8.95 9.49
CA MET A 75 -14.30 8.67 8.28
C MET A 75 -14.24 9.88 7.35
N ALA A 76 -15.37 10.57 7.18
CA ALA A 76 -15.41 11.81 6.41
C ALA A 76 -14.47 12.88 7.00
N LEU A 77 -14.43 13.02 8.33
CA LEU A 77 -13.56 13.99 8.99
C LEU A 77 -12.07 13.75 8.69
N GLU A 78 -11.61 12.50 8.70
CA GLU A 78 -10.21 12.17 8.40
C GLU A 78 -9.92 12.29 6.89
N LEU A 79 -10.81 11.80 6.02
CA LEU A 79 -10.60 11.86 4.57
C LEU A 79 -10.56 13.30 4.04
N PHE A 80 -11.37 14.20 4.61
CA PHE A 80 -11.49 15.59 4.17
C PHE A 80 -10.74 16.58 5.06
N LYS A 81 -9.89 16.10 5.98
CA LYS A 81 -9.15 16.90 6.96
C LYS A 81 -8.49 18.17 6.38
N PRO A 82 -7.70 18.13 5.29
CA PRO A 82 -7.08 19.35 4.74
C PRO A 82 -8.12 20.36 4.22
N PHE A 83 -9.21 19.89 3.61
CA PHE A 83 -10.28 20.76 3.12
C PHE A 83 -11.05 21.42 4.26
N ILE A 84 -11.30 20.68 5.34
CA ILE A 84 -11.98 21.19 6.53
C ILE A 84 -11.14 22.28 7.19
N PHE A 85 -9.84 22.05 7.35
CA PHE A 85 -8.92 23.06 7.91
C PHE A 85 -8.93 24.36 7.09
N GLY A 86 -8.81 24.27 5.77
CA GLY A 86 -8.88 25.46 4.90
C GLY A 86 -10.23 26.20 4.98
N LYS A 87 -11.34 25.48 5.18
CA LYS A 87 -12.65 26.12 5.38
C LYS A 87 -12.83 26.76 6.75
N LEU A 88 -12.23 26.20 7.80
CA LEU A 88 -12.28 26.78 9.14
C LEU A 88 -11.49 28.08 9.22
N GLU A 89 -10.32 28.13 8.60
CA GLU A 89 -9.49 29.34 8.49
C GLU A 89 -10.20 30.44 7.68
N MET A 90 -10.72 30.09 6.49
CA MET A 90 -11.46 31.03 5.64
C MET A 90 -12.67 31.66 6.34
N ARG A 91 -13.32 30.93 7.24
CA ARG A 91 -14.47 31.43 8.01
C ARG A 91 -14.08 32.18 9.29
N GLY A 92 -12.78 32.29 9.59
CA GLY A 92 -12.29 32.92 10.82
C GLY A 92 -12.59 32.10 12.09
N LEU A 93 -12.94 30.81 11.95
CA LEU A 93 -13.22 29.93 13.08
C LEU A 93 -11.93 29.33 13.68
N ALA A 94 -10.84 29.37 12.93
CA ALA A 94 -9.50 28.99 13.38
C ALA A 94 -8.49 30.04 12.89
N THR A 95 -7.55 30.42 13.75
CA THR A 95 -6.55 31.46 13.44
C THR A 95 -5.32 30.94 12.72
N THR A 96 -4.94 29.68 12.96
CA THR A 96 -3.78 29.03 12.34
C THR A 96 -4.02 27.53 12.19
N ILE A 97 -3.38 26.92 11.19
CA ILE A 97 -3.26 25.46 11.09
C ILE A 97 -2.06 25.03 11.94
N LYS A 98 -2.31 24.38 13.07
CA LYS A 98 -1.26 23.78 13.91
C LYS A 98 -1.23 22.26 13.67
N ALA A 99 -0.05 21.76 13.29
CA ALA A 99 0.23 20.34 13.10
C ALA A 99 0.42 19.61 14.43
#